data_AF-A0A0V7ZFM8-F1
#
_entry.id   AF-A0A0V7ZFM8-F1
#
_cell.length_a   1.000
_cell.length_b   1.000
_cell.length_c   1.000
_cell.angle_alpha   90.00
_cell.angle_beta   90.00
_cell.angle_gamma   90.00
#
_symmetry.space_group_name_H-M   'P 1'
#
loop_
_entity.id
_entity.type
_entity.pdbx_description
1 polymer ?
#
loop_
_entity_poly.entity_id
_entity_poly.type
_entity_poly.pdbx_seq_one_letter_code
_entity_poly.pdbx_strand_id
1 'polypeptide(L)'
;MTGDNIYQILWENDENQFSVSPRNQNGEWENPNADILLDEQVKANGSREIDLATNSLFYRVNEEKLFDENRTYVSFISLLDNYAIRSVDPEFTDEQEEAEQQQFISLILKTKPIQLALRYINQEFGENLSEQQFASKLSRIWFELYTNYFRGRTTEFASGFEHVFVGEGKYDIDAGNKKESLGKISGYHSWVKFYLDEQNQRVNYLGYKYDLQGQEGPQNPNVVTLQQLQTVTDMRGNVVAKLFKKKGGFFVGPSPECEIAIATVVYYESVYGRVRRDKRRVNINGANYDLVLYRNINPNGSRGEMIRSFFPIFLSLEDQGGGQNQESEMDPPRIVPIDEILTNDTSVRIVRALPNPAGKDKGKEWVELQNTGDEAINLTGWQMEDRIGRPQALSGTLQPNEVKRFTVSRSTPDSMQMSNKSGLITVRDPNSKEITTVRYSRASSGTIIEFA
;
A
#
# COMPACT_ATOMS: atom_id res chain seq x y z
N MET A 1 -20.78 21.90 21.39
CA MET A 1 -19.73 22.11 20.38
C MET A 1 -20.45 22.44 19.09
N THR A 2 -20.58 23.73 18.77
CA THR A 2 -21.26 24.21 17.56
C THR A 2 -20.20 24.59 16.53
N GLY A 3 -20.14 23.88 15.40
CA GLY A 3 -19.49 24.36 14.18
C GLY A 3 -18.10 23.80 13.84
N ASP A 4 -17.39 23.17 14.76
CA ASP A 4 -16.08 22.62 14.45
C ASP A 4 -16.20 21.31 13.67
N ASN A 5 -15.47 21.24 12.57
CA ASN A 5 -15.43 20.09 11.69
C ASN A 5 -14.89 18.88 12.44
N ILE A 6 -15.77 17.95 12.87
CA ILE A 6 -15.40 16.73 13.62
C ILE A 6 -14.23 15.99 12.94
N TYR A 7 -14.15 15.98 11.61
CA TYR A 7 -13.08 15.30 10.90
C TYR A 7 -11.72 15.95 11.09
N GLN A 8 -11.66 17.30 11.17
CA GLN A 8 -10.44 18.02 11.56
C GLN A 8 -10.04 17.66 12.99
N ILE A 9 -11.00 17.64 13.91
CA ILE A 9 -10.75 17.30 15.32
C ILE A 9 -10.19 15.87 15.46
N LEU A 10 -10.77 14.91 14.74
CA LEU A 10 -10.27 13.53 14.73
C LEU A 10 -8.84 13.46 14.22
N TRP A 11 -8.55 14.17 13.12
CA TRP A 11 -7.22 14.20 12.52
C TRP A 11 -6.17 14.81 13.45
N GLU A 12 -6.44 15.95 14.07
CA GLU A 12 -5.52 16.65 14.98
C GLU A 12 -5.24 15.87 16.26
N ASN A 13 -6.14 14.97 16.65
CA ASN A 13 -6.01 14.14 17.84
C ASN A 13 -5.53 12.71 17.51
N ASP A 14 -5.04 12.47 16.31
CA ASP A 14 -4.42 11.20 15.92
C ASP A 14 -2.97 11.11 16.43
N GLU A 15 -2.82 10.60 17.66
CA GLU A 15 -1.53 10.48 18.34
C GLU A 15 -0.55 9.49 17.68
N ASN A 16 -1.08 8.61 16.81
CA ASN A 16 -0.29 7.61 16.09
C ASN A 16 -0.02 8.00 14.64
N GLN A 17 -0.51 9.16 14.18
CA GLN A 17 -0.35 9.67 12.82
C GLN A 17 1.11 9.70 12.34
N PHE A 18 1.33 9.34 11.09
CA PHE A 18 2.59 9.50 10.37
C PHE A 18 2.63 10.87 9.68
N SER A 19 3.75 11.57 9.86
CA SER A 19 4.07 12.74 9.03
C SER A 19 4.42 12.29 7.60
N VAL A 20 3.99 13.05 6.59
CA VAL A 20 4.17 12.70 5.18
C VAL A 20 4.83 13.85 4.44
N SER A 21 5.87 13.55 3.65
CA SER A 21 6.53 14.49 2.76
C SER A 21 6.37 14.06 1.31
N PRO A 22 5.85 14.94 0.44
CA PRO A 22 5.93 14.74 -1.01
C PRO A 22 7.31 15.21 -1.54
N ARG A 23 7.52 15.05 -2.85
CA ARG A 23 8.56 15.78 -3.58
C ARG A 23 8.07 17.19 -3.94
N ASN A 24 8.96 18.17 -3.86
CA ASN A 24 8.74 19.51 -4.38
C ASN A 24 8.96 19.58 -5.90
N GLN A 25 8.75 20.76 -6.49
CA GLN A 25 8.91 21.00 -7.94
C GLN A 25 10.33 20.74 -8.47
N ASN A 26 11.34 20.76 -7.60
CA ASN A 26 12.74 20.46 -7.95
C ASN A 26 13.08 18.97 -7.79
N GLY A 27 12.11 18.13 -7.41
CA GLY A 27 12.31 16.71 -7.14
C GLY A 27 12.90 16.39 -5.77
N GLU A 28 13.07 17.37 -4.89
CA GLU A 28 13.62 17.17 -3.53
C GLU A 28 12.49 16.91 -2.52
N TRP A 29 12.79 16.25 -1.41
CA TRP A 29 11.82 16.05 -0.33
C TRP A 29 11.55 17.37 0.41
N GLU A 30 10.29 17.76 0.56
CA GLU A 30 9.91 18.95 1.35
C GLU A 30 10.34 18.83 2.82
N ASN A 31 10.20 17.63 3.38
CA ASN A 31 10.70 17.27 4.70
C ASN A 31 11.34 15.87 4.66
N PRO A 32 12.67 15.76 4.47
CA PRO A 32 13.35 14.46 4.39
C PRO A 32 13.27 13.64 5.68
N ASN A 33 12.93 14.27 6.81
CA ASN A 33 12.80 13.63 8.12
C ASN A 33 11.37 13.17 8.44
N ALA A 34 10.41 13.34 7.51
CA ALA A 34 9.04 12.85 7.71
C ALA A 34 9.01 11.32 7.91
N ASP A 35 7.97 10.82 8.55
CA ASP A 35 7.81 9.37 8.74
C ASP A 35 7.61 8.67 7.40
N ILE A 36 6.92 9.30 6.44
CA ILE A 36 6.68 8.80 5.09
C ILE A 36 7.28 9.78 4.08
N LEU A 37 8.08 9.26 3.15
CA LEU A 37 8.48 9.94 1.92
C LEU A 37 7.67 9.34 0.77
N LEU A 38 6.77 10.15 0.20
CA LEU A 38 5.77 9.73 -0.77
C LEU A 38 6.13 10.25 -2.17
N ASP A 39 6.32 9.35 -3.13
CA ASP A 39 6.72 9.65 -4.50
C ASP A 39 5.58 9.34 -5.50
N GLU A 40 4.68 10.30 -5.67
CA GLU A 40 3.56 10.15 -6.62
C GLU A 40 3.98 10.27 -8.09
N GLN A 41 5.20 10.72 -8.38
CA GLN A 41 5.80 10.72 -9.71
C GLN A 41 4.91 11.41 -10.77
N VAL A 42 4.23 10.65 -11.62
CA VAL A 42 3.55 11.14 -12.82
C VAL A 42 2.12 10.62 -12.92
N LYS A 43 1.33 11.31 -13.75
CA LYS A 43 -0.07 10.93 -14.01
C LYS A 43 -0.12 9.60 -14.76
N ALA A 44 -0.87 8.64 -14.23
CA ALA A 44 -1.05 7.33 -14.85
C ALA A 44 -1.71 7.44 -16.23
N ASN A 45 -1.25 6.62 -17.17
CA ASN A 45 -1.71 6.60 -18.55
C ASN A 45 -3.22 6.26 -18.67
N GLY A 46 -3.73 5.32 -17.88
CA GLY A 46 -5.10 4.82 -17.96
C GLY A 46 -5.24 3.40 -18.50
N SER A 47 -4.17 2.86 -19.07
CA SER A 47 -4.02 1.46 -19.51
C SER A 47 -3.38 0.61 -18.40
N ARG A 48 -3.68 -0.69 -18.40
CA ARG A 48 -3.10 -1.65 -17.45
C ARG A 48 -1.74 -2.18 -17.88
N GLU A 49 -1.32 -1.90 -19.11
CA GLU A 49 -0.11 -2.40 -19.75
C GLU A 49 1.05 -1.39 -19.68
N ILE A 50 0.73 -0.12 -19.39
CA ILE A 50 1.67 1.00 -19.41
C ILE A 50 1.97 1.42 -17.99
N ASP A 51 3.24 1.27 -17.60
CA ASP A 51 3.80 1.86 -16.40
C ASP A 51 4.57 3.14 -16.76
N LEU A 52 4.18 4.25 -16.15
CA LEU A 52 4.89 5.53 -16.24
C LEU A 52 5.56 5.91 -14.92
N ALA A 53 5.21 5.24 -13.82
CA ALA A 53 5.68 5.52 -12.48
C ALA A 53 6.65 4.41 -12.08
N THR A 54 7.87 4.50 -12.60
CA THR A 54 8.86 3.42 -12.51
C THR A 54 9.41 3.19 -11.10
N ASN A 55 9.10 4.06 -10.14
CA ASN A 55 9.49 3.92 -8.74
C ASN A 55 8.28 3.54 -7.87
N SER A 56 8.55 3.02 -6.68
CA SER A 56 7.50 2.80 -5.67
C SER A 56 6.86 4.12 -5.23
N LEU A 57 5.56 4.08 -4.95
CA LEU A 57 4.83 5.20 -4.35
C LEU A 57 5.38 5.53 -2.97
N PHE A 58 5.65 4.52 -2.13
CA PHE A 58 6.25 4.70 -0.82
C PHE A 58 7.77 4.57 -0.93
N TYR A 59 8.46 5.68 -1.15
CA TYR A 59 9.93 5.71 -1.19
C TYR A 59 10.54 5.30 0.16
N ARG A 60 9.99 5.81 1.26
CA ARG A 60 10.37 5.41 2.63
C ARG A 60 9.18 5.48 3.57
N VAL A 61 9.09 4.52 4.49
CA VAL A 61 8.20 4.55 5.66
C VAL A 61 9.03 4.29 6.91
N ASN A 62 8.74 4.99 8.00
CA ASN A 62 9.32 4.76 9.32
C ASN A 62 8.84 3.41 9.88
N GLU A 63 9.53 2.34 9.51
CA GLU A 63 9.20 0.97 9.93
C GLU A 63 9.33 0.77 11.45
N GLU A 64 10.23 1.50 12.12
CA GLU A 64 10.35 1.44 13.59
C GLU A 64 9.04 1.87 14.25
N LYS A 65 8.44 2.96 13.77
CA LYS A 65 7.13 3.42 14.25
C LYS A 65 5.98 2.51 13.78
N LEU A 66 6.06 1.95 12.58
CA LEU A 66 4.99 1.12 12.00
C LEU A 66 4.87 -0.23 12.71
N PHE A 67 6.00 -0.81 13.12
CA PHE A 67 6.07 -2.11 13.78
C PHE A 67 6.31 -2.02 15.30
N ASP A 68 6.11 -0.85 15.90
CA ASP A 68 6.15 -0.66 17.35
C ASP A 68 4.98 -1.43 18.01
N GLU A 69 5.31 -2.46 18.79
CA GLU A 69 4.34 -3.31 19.50
C GLU A 69 3.46 -2.54 20.50
N ASN A 70 3.87 -1.33 20.89
CA ASN A 70 3.08 -0.46 21.77
C ASN A 70 2.02 0.36 21.03
N ARG A 71 2.00 0.30 19.70
CA ARG A 71 1.05 1.04 18.84
C ARG A 71 0.02 0.12 18.21
N THR A 72 -1.05 0.73 17.71
CA THR A 72 -2.20 0.04 17.10
C THR A 72 -1.88 -0.60 15.75
N TYR A 73 -0.83 -0.13 15.06
CA TYR A 73 -0.45 -0.62 13.73
C TYR A 73 -0.14 -2.11 13.70
N VAL A 74 0.59 -2.65 14.68
CA VAL A 74 0.94 -4.09 14.70
C VAL A 74 -0.32 -4.95 14.74
N SER A 75 -1.28 -4.60 15.60
CA SER A 75 -2.57 -5.32 15.68
C SER A 75 -3.40 -5.16 14.40
N PHE A 76 -3.37 -3.99 13.76
CA PHE A 76 -4.01 -3.80 12.46
C PHE A 76 -3.36 -4.64 11.35
N ILE A 77 -2.03 -4.74 11.33
CA ILE A 77 -1.28 -5.53 10.36
C ILE A 77 -1.56 -7.03 10.53
N SER A 78 -1.66 -7.53 11.77
CA SER A 78 -2.10 -8.91 12.05
C SER A 78 -3.46 -9.22 11.42
N LEU A 79 -4.43 -8.30 11.56
CA LEU A 79 -5.73 -8.46 10.90
C LEU A 79 -5.59 -8.53 9.38
N LEU A 80 -4.77 -7.66 8.77
CA LEU A 80 -4.54 -7.68 7.31
C LEU A 80 -3.92 -9.00 6.83
N ASP A 81 -3.02 -9.60 7.60
CA ASP A 81 -2.36 -10.86 7.28
C ASP A 81 -3.35 -12.05 7.34
N ASN A 82 -4.26 -12.09 8.30
CA ASN A 82 -5.28 -13.14 8.40
C ASN A 82 -6.15 -13.24 7.13
N TYR A 83 -6.59 -12.10 6.60
CA TYR A 83 -7.40 -12.07 5.38
C TYR A 83 -6.61 -12.45 4.12
N ALA A 84 -5.27 -12.43 4.16
CA ALA A 84 -4.44 -12.97 3.08
C ALA A 84 -4.29 -14.51 3.15
N ILE A 85 -4.55 -15.12 4.32
CA ILE A 85 -4.29 -16.53 4.64
C ILE A 85 -5.59 -17.36 4.74
N ARG A 86 -6.76 -16.71 4.90
CA ARG A 86 -8.08 -17.33 5.15
C ARG A 86 -8.50 -18.46 4.19
N SER A 87 -7.95 -18.51 2.97
CA SER A 87 -8.25 -19.56 1.98
C SER A 87 -7.20 -20.68 1.90
N VAL A 88 -6.13 -20.61 2.70
CA VAL A 88 -4.89 -21.35 2.45
C VAL A 88 -4.39 -22.14 3.67
N ASP A 89 -4.70 -21.70 4.90
CA ASP A 89 -4.22 -22.38 6.12
C ASP A 89 -5.34 -23.17 6.82
N PRO A 90 -5.31 -24.52 6.80
CA PRO A 90 -6.28 -25.36 7.50
C PRO A 90 -6.15 -25.34 9.03
N GLU A 91 -5.11 -24.73 9.60
CA GLU A 91 -4.92 -24.57 11.05
C GLU A 91 -5.47 -23.23 11.58
N PHE A 92 -5.82 -22.28 10.70
CA PHE A 92 -6.40 -20.99 11.10
C PHE A 92 -7.86 -21.18 11.52
N THR A 93 -8.19 -20.80 12.76
CA THR A 93 -9.54 -20.97 13.34
C THR A 93 -10.28 -19.64 13.41
N ASP A 94 -11.61 -19.71 13.29
CA ASP A 94 -12.50 -18.56 13.51
C ASP A 94 -12.29 -17.94 14.92
N GLU A 95 -11.87 -18.73 15.91
CA GLU A 95 -11.58 -18.27 17.27
C GLU A 95 -10.34 -17.36 17.35
N GLN A 96 -9.28 -17.68 16.59
CA GLN A 96 -8.09 -16.83 16.55
C GLN A 96 -8.40 -15.50 15.83
N GLU A 97 -9.15 -15.56 14.72
CA GLU A 97 -9.60 -14.36 14.01
C GLU A 97 -10.41 -13.45 14.94
N GLU A 98 -11.38 -14.02 15.66
CA GLU A 98 -12.21 -13.28 16.61
C GLU A 98 -11.37 -12.65 17.74
N ALA A 99 -10.40 -13.39 18.30
CA ALA A 99 -9.53 -12.87 19.35
C ALA A 99 -8.69 -11.67 18.89
N GLU A 100 -8.15 -11.73 17.67
CA GLU A 100 -7.37 -10.62 17.09
C GLU A 100 -8.25 -9.39 16.80
N GLN A 101 -9.48 -9.59 16.32
CA GLN A 101 -10.45 -8.51 16.13
C GLN A 101 -10.82 -7.84 17.46
N GLN A 102 -11.11 -8.63 18.50
CA GLN A 102 -11.42 -8.12 19.83
C GLN A 102 -10.24 -7.37 20.44
N GLN A 103 -9.02 -7.89 20.29
CA GLN A 103 -7.80 -7.21 20.73
C GLN A 103 -7.64 -5.86 20.03
N PHE A 104 -7.78 -5.81 18.71
CA PHE A 104 -7.68 -4.57 17.94
C PHE A 104 -8.71 -3.53 18.38
N ILE A 105 -9.99 -3.93 18.49
CA ILE A 105 -11.06 -3.05 19.01
C ILE A 105 -10.70 -2.51 20.41
N SER A 106 -10.22 -3.37 21.31
CA SER A 106 -9.85 -2.98 22.67
C SER A 106 -8.70 -1.96 22.72
N LEU A 107 -7.77 -2.03 21.77
CA LEU A 107 -6.65 -1.09 21.64
C LEU A 107 -7.14 0.26 21.13
N ILE A 108 -7.89 0.28 20.03
CA ILE A 108 -8.33 1.53 19.41
C ILE A 108 -9.33 2.30 20.29
N LEU A 109 -10.14 1.62 21.12
CA LEU A 109 -11.09 2.27 22.05
C LEU A 109 -10.42 3.21 23.05
N LYS A 110 -9.14 2.99 23.36
CA LYS A 110 -8.37 3.82 24.29
C LYS A 110 -7.81 5.09 23.64
N THR A 111 -7.90 5.20 22.32
CA THR A 111 -7.30 6.31 21.55
C THR A 111 -8.24 7.51 21.49
N LYS A 112 -7.67 8.72 21.42
CA LYS A 112 -8.45 9.96 21.34
C LYS A 112 -9.39 10.02 20.14
N PRO A 113 -9.01 9.62 18.90
CA PRO A 113 -9.93 9.69 17.76
C PRO A 113 -11.21 8.87 17.99
N ILE A 114 -11.09 7.65 18.52
CA ILE A 114 -12.25 6.79 18.77
C ILE A 114 -13.12 7.33 19.90
N GLN A 115 -12.52 7.85 20.97
CA GLN A 115 -13.26 8.49 22.08
C GLN A 115 -14.00 9.76 21.63
N LEU A 116 -13.38 10.56 20.76
CA LEU A 116 -13.99 11.76 20.19
C LEU A 116 -15.12 11.41 19.23
N ALA A 117 -14.96 10.36 18.41
CA ALA A 117 -16.02 9.85 17.56
C ALA A 117 -17.22 9.37 18.38
N LEU A 118 -17.02 8.58 19.44
CA LEU A 118 -18.09 8.15 20.35
C LEU A 118 -18.82 9.36 20.96
N ARG A 119 -18.07 10.33 21.48
CA ARG A 119 -18.65 11.55 22.06
C ARG A 119 -19.50 12.32 21.05
N TYR A 120 -18.98 12.52 19.83
CA TYR A 120 -19.70 13.18 18.75
C TYR A 120 -20.98 12.42 18.41
N ILE A 121 -20.90 11.10 18.23
CA ILE A 121 -22.05 10.26 17.89
C ILE A 121 -23.15 10.35 18.95
N ASN A 122 -22.78 10.27 20.24
CA ASN A 122 -23.73 10.38 21.34
C ASN A 122 -24.38 11.77 21.40
N GLN A 123 -23.61 12.84 21.17
CA GLN A 123 -24.11 14.22 21.24
C GLN A 123 -24.97 14.60 20.03
N GLU A 124 -24.54 14.25 18.83
CA GLU A 124 -25.18 14.69 17.58
C GLU A 124 -26.37 13.83 17.17
N PHE A 125 -26.35 12.54 17.53
CA PHE A 125 -27.39 11.58 17.11
C PHE A 125 -28.20 11.01 18.28
N GLY A 126 -27.83 11.32 19.53
CA GLY A 126 -28.58 10.86 20.70
C GLY A 126 -28.48 9.35 20.96
N GLU A 127 -27.45 8.70 20.44
CA GLU A 127 -27.23 7.24 20.57
C GLU A 127 -26.98 6.80 22.02
N ASN A 128 -26.40 7.68 22.86
CA ASN A 128 -26.12 7.46 24.29
C ASN A 128 -25.39 6.13 24.60
N LEU A 129 -24.46 5.72 23.74
CA LEU A 129 -23.70 4.48 23.87
C LEU A 129 -22.66 4.60 24.98
N SER A 130 -22.56 3.56 25.82
CA SER A 130 -21.37 3.33 26.63
C SER A 130 -20.19 2.89 25.76
N GLU A 131 -18.96 2.94 26.29
CA GLU A 131 -17.78 2.43 25.58
C GLU A 131 -17.94 0.95 25.19
N GLN A 132 -18.52 0.13 26.06
CA GLN A 132 -18.78 -1.29 25.77
C GLN A 132 -19.81 -1.47 24.65
N GLN A 133 -20.88 -0.68 24.65
CA GLN A 133 -21.87 -0.72 23.57
C GLN A 133 -21.26 -0.23 22.25
N PHE A 134 -20.40 0.79 22.31
CA PHE A 134 -19.69 1.28 21.14
C PHE A 134 -18.68 0.26 20.59
N ALA A 135 -17.98 -0.46 21.47
CA ALA A 135 -17.12 -1.59 21.09
C ALA A 135 -17.92 -2.63 20.29
N SER A 136 -19.07 -3.07 20.80
CA SER A 136 -19.94 -4.01 20.10
C SER A 136 -20.45 -3.45 18.76
N LYS A 137 -20.73 -2.15 18.68
CA LYS A 137 -21.10 -1.49 17.43
C LYS A 137 -19.96 -1.47 16.43
N LEU A 138 -18.73 -1.17 16.85
CA LEU A 138 -17.55 -1.24 15.99
C LEU A 138 -17.32 -2.66 15.48
N SER A 139 -17.36 -3.66 16.35
CA SER A 139 -17.27 -5.08 15.98
C SER A 139 -18.29 -5.45 14.90
N ARG A 140 -19.55 -5.03 15.10
CA ARG A 140 -20.64 -5.28 14.17
C ARG A 140 -20.46 -4.57 12.83
N ILE A 141 -20.15 -3.27 12.84
CA ILE A 141 -20.04 -2.46 11.62
C ILE A 141 -18.87 -2.91 10.74
N TRP A 142 -17.76 -3.33 11.37
CA TRP A 142 -16.50 -3.60 10.68
C TRP A 142 -16.21 -5.08 10.44
N PHE A 143 -16.52 -5.97 11.38
CA PHE A 143 -16.04 -7.36 11.34
C PHE A 143 -17.15 -8.40 11.16
N GLU A 144 -18.39 -8.11 11.58
CA GLU A 144 -19.50 -9.06 11.39
C GLU A 144 -19.73 -9.32 9.91
N LEU A 145 -19.79 -10.62 9.56
CA LEU A 145 -19.99 -11.07 8.19
C LEU A 145 -21.42 -10.77 7.74
N TYR A 146 -21.55 -10.29 6.51
CA TYR A 146 -22.84 -10.03 5.89
C TYR A 146 -22.86 -10.49 4.44
N THR A 147 -24.08 -10.64 3.92
CA THR A 147 -24.31 -10.84 2.49
C THR A 147 -24.76 -9.53 1.85
N ASN A 148 -24.10 -9.15 0.76
CA ASN A 148 -24.41 -7.94 0.02
C ASN A 148 -25.11 -8.24 -1.32
N TYR A 149 -26.25 -7.59 -1.54
CA TYR A 149 -27.08 -7.80 -2.73
C TYR A 149 -27.03 -6.57 -3.65
N PHE A 150 -26.28 -6.61 -4.74
CA PHE A 150 -26.16 -5.47 -5.64
C PHE A 150 -26.38 -5.84 -7.10
N ARG A 151 -27.40 -5.24 -7.72
CA ARG A 151 -27.74 -5.41 -9.16
C ARG A 151 -27.82 -6.88 -9.59
N GLY A 152 -28.51 -7.70 -8.80
CA GLY A 152 -28.70 -9.13 -9.05
C GLY A 152 -27.46 -10.01 -8.77
N ARG A 153 -26.39 -9.44 -8.19
CA ARG A 153 -25.23 -10.19 -7.71
C ARG A 153 -25.25 -10.26 -6.19
N THR A 154 -24.82 -11.41 -5.68
CA THR A 154 -24.67 -11.68 -4.25
C THR A 154 -23.18 -11.82 -3.96
N THR A 155 -22.73 -11.13 -2.92
CA THR A 155 -21.40 -11.32 -2.31
C THR A 155 -21.63 -11.81 -0.89
N GLU A 156 -21.31 -13.07 -0.63
CA GLU A 156 -21.50 -13.72 0.67
C GLU A 156 -20.24 -13.61 1.53
N PHE A 157 -20.39 -13.73 2.86
CA PHE A 157 -19.29 -13.74 3.82
C PHE A 157 -18.37 -12.51 3.77
N ALA A 158 -18.91 -11.36 3.39
CA ALA A 158 -18.20 -10.10 3.35
C ALA A 158 -18.10 -9.46 4.74
N SER A 159 -16.96 -8.84 5.07
CA SER A 159 -16.85 -7.92 6.21
C SER A 159 -16.53 -6.49 5.75
N GLY A 160 -16.82 -5.50 6.60
CA GLY A 160 -16.50 -4.10 6.32
C GLY A 160 -14.99 -3.87 6.28
N PHE A 161 -14.26 -4.50 7.20
CA PHE A 161 -12.80 -4.43 7.28
C PHE A 161 -12.14 -4.98 6.02
N GLU A 162 -12.55 -6.18 5.58
CA GLU A 162 -12.02 -6.80 4.37
C GLU A 162 -12.27 -5.93 3.14
N HIS A 163 -13.51 -5.46 2.95
CA HIS A 163 -13.81 -4.65 1.78
C HIS A 163 -13.09 -3.29 1.77
N VAL A 164 -12.95 -2.62 2.91
CA VAL A 164 -12.30 -1.31 2.96
C VAL A 164 -10.79 -1.46 2.83
N PHE A 165 -10.17 -2.26 3.69
CA PHE A 165 -8.72 -2.27 3.85
C PHE A 165 -8.02 -3.36 3.04
N VAL A 166 -8.58 -4.57 2.96
CA VAL A 166 -7.93 -5.72 2.29
C VAL A 166 -8.18 -5.72 0.79
N GLY A 167 -9.40 -5.40 0.38
CA GLY A 167 -9.87 -5.43 -1.01
C GLY A 167 -10.29 -6.81 -1.51
N GLU A 168 -11.19 -6.83 -2.48
CA GLU A 168 -11.75 -8.03 -3.10
C GLU A 168 -11.30 -8.17 -4.56
N GLY A 169 -10.55 -9.22 -4.87
CA GLY A 169 -10.20 -9.59 -6.23
C GLY A 169 -11.37 -10.24 -6.97
N LYS A 170 -11.55 -9.88 -8.25
CA LYS A 170 -12.54 -10.47 -9.16
C LYS A 170 -11.82 -10.94 -10.41
N TYR A 171 -11.60 -12.24 -10.52
CA TYR A 171 -10.92 -12.91 -11.62
C TYR A 171 -11.43 -14.36 -11.75
N ASP A 172 -11.45 -14.87 -12.98
CA ASP A 172 -11.86 -16.24 -13.26
C ASP A 172 -10.62 -17.15 -13.21
N ILE A 173 -10.68 -18.27 -12.48
CA ILE A 173 -9.61 -19.27 -12.47
C ILE A 173 -9.91 -20.29 -13.57
N ASP A 174 -9.33 -20.11 -14.75
CA ASP A 174 -9.39 -21.12 -15.82
C ASP A 174 -8.41 -22.25 -15.50
N ALA A 175 -8.86 -23.24 -14.72
CA ALA A 175 -8.05 -24.38 -14.26
C ALA A 175 -7.45 -25.27 -15.38
N GLY A 176 -7.79 -25.00 -16.65
CA GLY A 176 -7.32 -25.76 -17.82
C GLY A 176 -6.35 -25.03 -18.75
N ASN A 177 -6.13 -23.71 -18.58
CA ASN A 177 -5.27 -22.91 -19.46
C ASN A 177 -4.12 -22.29 -18.66
N LYS A 178 -2.87 -22.53 -19.07
CA LYS A 178 -1.65 -21.97 -18.44
C LYS A 178 -1.49 -20.44 -18.64
N LYS A 179 -2.53 -19.70 -19.00
CA LYS A 179 -2.47 -18.24 -19.18
C LYS A 179 -2.93 -17.54 -17.91
N GLU A 180 -2.20 -16.49 -17.53
CA GLU A 180 -2.54 -15.62 -16.41
C GLU A 180 -3.97 -15.06 -16.58
N SER A 181 -4.78 -15.09 -15.51
CA SER A 181 -6.12 -14.52 -15.53
C SER A 181 -6.10 -13.01 -15.35
N LEU A 182 -6.92 -12.29 -16.12
CA LEU A 182 -7.03 -10.83 -16.02
C LEU A 182 -8.27 -10.47 -15.21
N GLY A 183 -8.06 -9.77 -14.09
CA GLY A 183 -9.15 -9.39 -13.18
C GLY A 183 -9.20 -7.91 -12.84
N LYS A 184 -10.05 -7.59 -11.87
CA LYS A 184 -10.19 -6.28 -11.23
C LYS A 184 -10.17 -6.44 -9.72
N ILE A 185 -9.81 -5.38 -9.00
CA ILE A 185 -9.95 -5.32 -7.54
C ILE A 185 -10.91 -4.21 -7.12
N SER A 186 -11.89 -4.54 -6.26
CA SER A 186 -12.73 -3.58 -5.53
C SER A 186 -12.24 -3.42 -4.08
N GLY A 187 -12.56 -2.32 -3.41
CA GLY A 187 -12.01 -2.07 -2.07
C GLY A 187 -10.54 -1.64 -2.13
N TYR A 188 -9.71 -2.01 -1.15
CA TYR A 188 -8.26 -1.72 -1.16
C TYR A 188 -7.96 -0.23 -1.02
N HIS A 189 -8.26 0.31 0.17
CA HIS A 189 -8.19 1.74 0.48
C HIS A 189 -7.37 2.02 1.75
N SER A 190 -6.33 1.22 2.01
CA SER A 190 -5.39 1.41 3.13
C SER A 190 -4.00 1.73 2.62
N TRP A 191 -3.40 2.83 3.09
CA TRP A 191 -1.99 3.14 2.79
C TRP A 191 -1.05 2.09 3.40
N VAL A 192 -1.34 1.59 4.60
CA VAL A 192 -0.55 0.54 5.26
C VAL A 192 -0.57 -0.73 4.42
N LYS A 193 -1.76 -1.17 3.97
CA LYS A 193 -1.86 -2.36 3.10
C LYS A 193 -1.15 -2.16 1.77
N PHE A 194 -1.32 -0.98 1.14
CA PHE A 194 -0.65 -0.66 -0.11
C PHE A 194 0.86 -0.72 0.06
N TYR A 195 1.40 -0.04 1.07
CA TYR A 195 2.82 -0.07 1.40
C TYR A 195 3.31 -1.51 1.59
N LEU A 196 2.67 -2.30 2.46
CA LEU A 196 3.07 -3.69 2.70
C LEU A 196 3.00 -4.55 1.44
N ASP A 197 2.01 -4.36 0.58
CA ASP A 197 1.92 -5.08 -0.69
C ASP A 197 2.91 -4.60 -1.73
N GLU A 198 3.24 -3.31 -1.77
CA GLU A 198 4.20 -2.71 -2.69
C GLU A 198 5.60 -3.22 -2.32
N GLN A 199 5.89 -3.21 -1.02
CA GLN A 199 6.99 -3.93 -0.45
C GLN A 199 6.93 -5.41 -0.89
N ASN A 200 5.85 -6.14 -0.72
CA ASN A 200 5.84 -7.54 -1.19
C ASN A 200 5.72 -7.71 -2.72
N GLN A 201 5.80 -6.63 -3.51
CA GLN A 201 5.60 -6.58 -4.97
C GLN A 201 4.35 -7.34 -5.41
N ARG A 202 3.33 -7.29 -4.55
CA ARG A 202 1.97 -7.74 -4.83
C ARG A 202 1.22 -6.64 -5.54
N VAL A 203 1.57 -5.37 -5.33
CA VAL A 203 1.00 -4.23 -6.06
C VAL A 203 2.11 -3.45 -6.77
N ASN A 204 1.80 -2.97 -7.98
CA ASN A 204 2.58 -2.02 -8.74
C ASN A 204 1.78 -0.71 -8.88
N TYR A 205 2.37 0.40 -8.43
CA TYR A 205 1.85 1.75 -8.62
C TYR A 205 2.10 2.19 -10.06
N LEU A 206 1.06 2.62 -10.79
CA LEU A 206 1.19 3.01 -12.20
C LEU A 206 1.12 4.53 -12.41
N GLY A 207 1.14 5.31 -11.31
CA GLY A 207 0.99 6.75 -11.31
C GLY A 207 -0.33 7.25 -10.71
N TYR A 208 -0.39 8.55 -10.48
CA TYR A 208 -1.55 9.19 -9.89
C TYR A 208 -2.69 9.36 -10.91
N LYS A 209 -3.94 9.44 -10.43
CA LYS A 209 -5.15 9.50 -11.27
C LYS A 209 -6.25 10.40 -10.72
N TYR A 210 -5.86 11.55 -10.17
CA TYR A 210 -6.79 12.61 -9.77
C TYR A 210 -7.65 13.09 -10.96
N ASP A 211 -8.93 13.37 -10.68
CA ASP A 211 -9.87 14.03 -11.63
C ASP A 211 -9.80 15.56 -11.50
N LEU A 212 -8.59 16.09 -11.29
CA LEU A 212 -8.33 17.51 -11.08
C LEU A 212 -7.58 18.11 -12.28
N GLN A 213 -7.69 19.43 -12.44
CA GLN A 213 -6.89 20.18 -13.40
C GLN A 213 -5.53 20.51 -12.75
N GLY A 214 -4.44 20.46 -13.53
CA GLY A 214 -3.10 20.77 -13.03
C GLY A 214 -2.52 19.72 -12.06
N GLN A 215 -1.59 20.16 -11.21
CA GLN A 215 -0.85 19.35 -10.24
C GLN A 215 -1.43 19.44 -8.81
N GLU A 216 -2.67 19.89 -8.62
CA GLU A 216 -3.27 20.08 -7.29
C GLU A 216 -3.35 18.77 -6.47
N GLY A 217 -3.56 17.64 -7.15
CA GLY A 217 -3.58 16.32 -6.50
C GLY A 217 -2.27 16.00 -5.79
N PRO A 218 -1.15 15.92 -6.53
CA PRO A 218 0.16 15.63 -5.96
C PRO A 218 0.70 16.60 -4.92
N GLN A 219 0.07 17.77 -4.75
CA GLN A 219 0.43 18.76 -3.74
C GLN A 219 -0.10 18.43 -2.34
N ASN A 220 -1.04 17.49 -2.22
CA ASN A 220 -1.59 17.08 -0.94
C ASN A 220 -1.01 15.72 -0.52
N PRO A 221 0.00 15.67 0.36
CA PRO A 221 0.67 14.43 0.71
C PRO A 221 -0.20 13.48 1.54
N ASN A 222 -1.35 13.93 2.05
CA ASN A 222 -2.21 13.14 2.93
C ASN A 222 -3.28 12.32 2.21
N VAL A 223 -3.27 12.31 0.88
CA VAL A 223 -4.19 11.53 0.07
C VAL A 223 -3.48 11.08 -1.19
N VAL A 224 -3.81 9.89 -1.68
CA VAL A 224 -3.40 9.45 -3.01
C VAL A 224 -4.63 9.01 -3.78
N THR A 225 -4.83 9.52 -4.99
CA THR A 225 -5.71 8.89 -5.99
C THR A 225 -4.85 8.29 -7.07
N LEU A 226 -4.93 6.97 -7.27
CA LEU A 226 -3.96 6.23 -8.07
C LEU A 226 -4.57 5.22 -9.04
N GLN A 227 -3.73 4.78 -9.97
CA GLN A 227 -3.89 3.57 -10.74
C GLN A 227 -2.91 2.51 -10.24
N GLN A 228 -3.34 1.25 -10.15
CA GLN A 228 -2.46 0.13 -9.77
C GLN A 228 -2.75 -1.14 -10.55
N LEU A 229 -1.74 -2.00 -10.60
CA LEU A 229 -1.87 -3.41 -10.97
C LEU A 229 -1.46 -4.28 -9.79
N GLN A 230 -2.23 -5.31 -9.48
CA GLN A 230 -1.91 -6.27 -8.44
C GLN A 230 -1.62 -7.64 -9.06
N THR A 231 -0.60 -8.33 -8.56
CA THR A 231 -0.25 -9.69 -8.93
C THR A 231 -0.70 -10.64 -7.83
N VAL A 232 -1.52 -11.61 -8.20
CA VAL A 232 -1.96 -12.71 -7.33
C VAL A 232 -1.12 -13.94 -7.67
N THR A 233 -0.51 -14.54 -6.65
CA THR A 233 0.32 -15.73 -6.79
C THR A 233 -0.28 -16.91 -6.04
N ASP A 234 -0.10 -18.12 -6.57
CA ASP A 234 -0.39 -19.35 -5.81
C ASP A 234 0.66 -19.59 -4.70
N MET A 235 0.46 -20.65 -3.91
CA MET A 235 1.39 -21.07 -2.85
C MET A 235 2.79 -21.46 -3.36
N ARG A 236 2.92 -21.77 -4.65
CA ARG A 236 4.19 -22.11 -5.30
C ARG A 236 4.87 -20.88 -5.89
N GLY A 237 4.26 -19.70 -5.76
CA GLY A 237 4.75 -18.43 -6.28
C GLY A 237 4.44 -18.17 -7.75
N ASN A 238 3.63 -19.01 -8.41
CA ASN A 238 3.25 -18.80 -9.80
C ASN A 238 2.18 -17.70 -9.87
N VAL A 239 2.28 -16.81 -10.86
CA VAL A 239 1.24 -15.80 -11.13
C VAL A 239 -0.02 -16.49 -11.62
N VAL A 240 -1.10 -16.35 -10.86
CA VAL A 240 -2.43 -16.88 -11.23
C VAL A 240 -3.34 -15.80 -11.80
N ALA A 241 -3.19 -14.55 -11.35
CA ALA A 241 -3.98 -13.44 -11.88
C ALA A 241 -3.27 -12.09 -11.76
N LYS A 242 -3.59 -11.18 -12.70
CA LYS A 242 -3.25 -9.77 -12.66
C LYS A 242 -4.52 -8.93 -12.51
N LEU A 243 -4.71 -8.28 -11.37
CA LEU A 243 -5.89 -7.47 -11.04
C LEU A 243 -5.62 -6.00 -11.30
N PHE A 244 -6.41 -5.40 -12.19
CA PHE A 244 -6.26 -3.98 -12.50
C PHE A 244 -7.25 -3.11 -11.75
N LYS A 245 -6.74 -2.06 -11.12
CA LYS A 245 -7.54 -0.99 -10.53
C LYS A 245 -7.28 0.30 -11.29
N LYS A 246 -8.17 0.60 -12.24
CA LYS A 246 -8.09 1.83 -13.07
C LYS A 246 -8.06 3.11 -12.24
N LYS A 247 -8.73 3.10 -11.09
CA LYS A 247 -8.78 4.20 -10.14
C LYS A 247 -9.07 3.68 -8.74
N GLY A 248 -8.24 4.08 -7.79
CA GLY A 248 -8.42 3.91 -6.36
C GLY A 248 -7.92 5.14 -5.61
N GLY A 249 -8.09 5.14 -4.30
CA GLY A 249 -7.46 6.16 -3.48
C GLY A 249 -7.66 5.93 -2.01
N PHE A 250 -6.78 6.49 -1.19
CA PHE A 250 -6.76 6.34 0.25
C PHE A 250 -6.11 7.56 0.88
N PHE A 251 -6.36 7.76 2.17
CA PHE A 251 -5.56 8.71 2.95
C PHE A 251 -4.16 8.15 3.18
N VAL A 252 -3.17 9.03 3.34
CA VAL A 252 -1.79 8.68 3.70
C VAL A 252 -1.39 9.42 4.96
N GLY A 253 -0.90 8.68 5.96
CA GLY A 253 -0.47 9.23 7.24
C GLY A 253 -1.35 8.85 8.44
N PRO A 254 -2.70 8.92 8.35
CA PRO A 254 -3.56 8.57 9.48
C PRO A 254 -3.31 7.17 10.03
N SER A 255 -3.54 7.02 11.34
CA SER A 255 -3.56 5.73 12.01
C SER A 255 -4.84 4.93 11.69
N PRO A 256 -4.81 3.59 11.87
CA PRO A 256 -5.99 2.75 11.67
C PRO A 256 -7.20 3.21 12.51
N GLU A 257 -6.97 3.63 13.74
CA GLU A 257 -8.00 4.16 14.63
C GLU A 257 -8.59 5.49 14.14
N CYS A 258 -7.78 6.36 13.54
CA CYS A 258 -8.28 7.61 12.97
C CYS A 258 -9.11 7.33 11.70
N GLU A 259 -8.65 6.45 10.81
CA GLU A 259 -9.43 6.04 9.63
C GLU A 259 -10.77 5.39 10.03
N ILE A 260 -10.75 4.48 11.02
CA ILE A 260 -11.96 3.85 11.57
C ILE A 260 -12.86 4.89 12.23
N ALA A 261 -12.33 5.84 13.00
CA ALA A 261 -13.11 6.90 13.62
C ALA A 261 -13.84 7.76 12.58
N ILE A 262 -13.12 8.24 11.56
CA ILE A 262 -13.68 9.04 10.46
C ILE A 262 -14.78 8.26 9.75
N ALA A 263 -14.49 7.02 9.32
CA ALA A 263 -15.44 6.19 8.59
C ALA A 263 -16.68 5.85 9.45
N THR A 264 -16.50 5.60 10.75
CA THR A 264 -17.61 5.34 11.69
C THR A 264 -18.49 6.57 11.87
N VAL A 265 -17.90 7.78 11.98
CA VAL A 265 -18.68 9.03 12.02
C VAL A 265 -19.49 9.23 10.72
N VAL A 266 -18.88 9.01 9.55
CA VAL A 266 -19.60 9.07 8.26
C VAL A 266 -20.70 8.00 8.19
N TYR A 267 -20.48 6.81 8.74
CA TYR A 267 -21.49 5.75 8.81
C TYR A 267 -22.72 6.22 9.57
N TYR A 268 -22.55 6.78 10.79
CA TYR A 268 -23.66 7.31 11.58
C TYR A 268 -24.34 8.48 10.85
N GLU A 269 -23.58 9.42 10.29
CA GLU A 269 -24.18 10.47 9.45
C GLU A 269 -25.02 9.90 8.29
N SER A 270 -24.60 8.78 7.69
CA SER A 270 -25.36 8.09 6.64
C SER A 270 -26.62 7.39 7.16
N VAL A 271 -26.56 6.80 8.36
CA VAL A 271 -27.74 6.22 9.03
C VAL A 271 -28.79 7.30 9.28
N TYR A 272 -28.35 8.49 9.71
CA TYR A 272 -29.21 9.63 10.02
C TYR A 272 -29.50 10.55 8.81
N GLY A 273 -29.22 10.09 7.59
CA GLY A 273 -29.59 10.80 6.35
C GLY A 273 -28.82 12.11 6.08
N ARG A 274 -27.69 12.35 6.76
CA ARG A 274 -26.81 13.50 6.55
C ARG A 274 -25.82 13.30 5.39
N VAL A 275 -25.70 12.07 4.87
CA VAL A 275 -24.87 11.74 3.68
C VAL A 275 -25.72 11.77 2.41
N ARG A 276 -25.28 12.51 1.38
CA ARG A 276 -25.99 12.64 0.11
C ARG A 276 -25.26 11.90 -1.00
N ARG A 277 -25.97 11.05 -1.75
CA ARG A 277 -25.39 10.24 -2.85
C ARG A 277 -24.14 9.47 -2.40
N ASP A 278 -24.19 8.92 -1.19
CA ASP A 278 -23.10 8.16 -0.56
C ASP A 278 -21.80 8.96 -0.36
N LYS A 279 -21.90 10.30 -0.36
CA LYS A 279 -20.76 11.22 -0.23
C LYS A 279 -21.00 12.23 0.89
N ARG A 280 -19.96 12.43 1.70
CA ARG A 280 -19.89 13.46 2.72
C ARG A 280 -18.77 14.44 2.38
N ARG A 281 -19.14 15.69 2.07
CA ARG A 281 -18.18 16.78 1.86
C ARG A 281 -17.54 17.16 3.19
N VAL A 282 -16.22 17.19 3.26
CA VAL A 282 -15.46 17.58 4.46
C VAL A 282 -14.26 18.43 4.06
N ASN A 283 -13.72 19.13 5.03
CA ASN A 283 -12.42 19.78 4.94
C ASN A 283 -11.48 19.18 5.99
N ILE A 284 -10.26 18.81 5.63
CA ILE A 284 -9.26 18.34 6.61
C ILE A 284 -7.92 18.93 6.20
N ASN A 285 -7.25 19.62 7.11
CA ASN A 285 -5.97 20.31 6.91
C ASN A 285 -5.98 21.25 5.69
N GLY A 286 -7.05 22.03 5.52
CA GLY A 286 -7.17 22.95 4.39
C GLY A 286 -7.33 22.23 3.04
N ALA A 287 -7.70 20.95 3.02
CA ALA A 287 -8.02 20.19 1.82
C ALA A 287 -9.48 19.73 1.83
N ASN A 288 -10.15 19.87 0.70
CA ASN A 288 -11.55 19.48 0.52
C ASN A 288 -11.65 18.05 -0.03
N TYR A 289 -12.50 17.24 0.60
CA TYR A 289 -12.75 15.85 0.21
C TYR A 289 -14.23 15.55 0.10
N ASP A 290 -14.59 14.66 -0.83
CA ASP A 290 -15.82 13.86 -0.71
C ASP A 290 -15.42 12.52 -0.06
N LEU A 291 -15.82 12.29 1.19
CA LEU A 291 -15.71 10.97 1.82
C LEU A 291 -16.83 10.08 1.29
N VAL A 292 -16.47 9.05 0.53
CA VAL A 292 -17.42 8.09 -0.01
C VAL A 292 -17.65 7.00 1.01
N LEU A 293 -18.91 6.72 1.34
CA LEU A 293 -19.27 5.60 2.21
C LEU A 293 -20.46 4.85 1.64
N TYR A 294 -20.25 3.58 1.33
CA TYR A 294 -21.31 2.65 0.98
C TYR A 294 -21.61 1.74 2.17
N ARG A 295 -22.88 1.66 2.56
CA ARG A 295 -23.38 0.56 3.39
C ARG A 295 -23.73 -0.66 2.55
N ASN A 296 -23.75 -1.84 3.17
CA ASN A 296 -24.21 -3.06 2.51
C ASN A 296 -25.66 -2.89 2.02
N ILE A 297 -26.05 -3.68 1.03
CA ILE A 297 -27.41 -3.69 0.50
C ILE A 297 -28.11 -4.97 0.93
N ASN A 298 -29.30 -4.83 1.50
CA ASN A 298 -30.17 -5.92 1.90
C ASN A 298 -30.89 -6.56 0.69
N PRO A 299 -31.48 -7.76 0.80
CA PRO A 299 -32.20 -8.41 -0.30
C PRO A 299 -33.30 -7.56 -0.94
N ASN A 300 -33.95 -6.69 -0.14
CA ASN A 300 -35.00 -5.78 -0.59
C ASN A 300 -34.47 -4.49 -1.27
N GLY A 301 -33.15 -4.35 -1.45
CA GLY A 301 -32.51 -3.17 -2.04
C GLY A 301 -32.27 -2.00 -1.08
N SER A 302 -32.69 -2.11 0.19
CA SER A 302 -32.41 -1.07 1.22
C SER A 302 -30.96 -1.09 1.68
N ARG A 303 -30.51 0.04 2.26
CA ARG A 303 -29.20 0.12 2.94
C ARG A 303 -29.26 -0.66 4.25
N GLY A 304 -28.28 -1.54 4.47
CA GLY A 304 -28.10 -2.27 5.73
C GLY A 304 -27.27 -1.49 6.77
N GLU A 305 -26.83 -2.21 7.79
CA GLU A 305 -26.18 -1.68 8.99
C GLU A 305 -24.65 -1.83 8.96
N MET A 306 -24.08 -2.38 7.89
CA MET A 306 -22.65 -2.67 7.81
C MET A 306 -21.97 -1.73 6.81
N ILE A 307 -20.73 -1.37 7.09
CA ILE A 307 -19.90 -0.67 6.09
C ILE A 307 -19.54 -1.68 4.99
N ARG A 308 -19.64 -1.23 3.74
CA ARG A 308 -19.25 -1.99 2.55
C ARG A 308 -18.04 -1.41 1.86
N SER A 309 -17.84 -0.11 1.90
CA SER A 309 -16.66 0.54 1.33
C SER A 309 -16.60 1.97 1.84
N PHE A 310 -15.38 2.45 2.08
CA PHE A 310 -15.07 3.79 2.53
C PHE A 310 -13.77 4.23 1.86
N PHE A 311 -13.73 5.45 1.31
CA PHE A 311 -12.51 6.04 0.75
C PHE A 311 -12.67 7.55 0.51
N PRO A 312 -11.58 8.32 0.54
CA PRO A 312 -11.61 9.73 0.16
C PRO A 312 -11.58 9.92 -1.35
N ILE A 313 -12.27 10.96 -1.81
CA ILE A 313 -12.01 11.61 -3.11
C ILE A 313 -11.51 13.01 -2.80
N PHE A 314 -10.26 13.28 -3.16
CA PHE A 314 -9.69 14.64 -3.07
C PHE A 314 -10.27 15.55 -4.15
N LEU A 315 -10.55 16.80 -3.78
CA LEU A 315 -11.26 17.74 -4.64
C LEU A 315 -10.49 19.03 -4.91
N SER A 316 -9.87 19.61 -3.88
CA SER A 316 -9.04 20.81 -4.00
C SER A 316 -8.33 21.08 -2.68
N LEU A 317 -7.27 21.89 -2.73
CA LEU A 317 -6.83 22.65 -1.56
C LEU A 317 -7.77 23.84 -1.34
N GLU A 318 -7.81 24.40 -0.13
CA GLU A 318 -8.40 25.72 0.12
C GLU A 318 -7.53 26.79 -0.53
N ASP A 319 -8.15 27.80 -1.15
CA ASP A 319 -7.46 28.84 -1.90
C ASP A 319 -6.36 29.53 -1.06
N GLN A 320 -5.11 29.16 -1.29
CA GLN A 320 -3.97 30.03 -1.06
C GLN A 320 -3.55 30.63 -2.40
N GLY A 321 -4.29 31.65 -2.85
CA GLY A 321 -3.91 32.56 -3.94
C GLY A 321 -3.21 31.91 -5.16
N GLY A 322 -3.99 31.58 -6.19
CA GLY A 322 -3.56 30.93 -7.42
C GLY A 322 -2.16 31.31 -7.92
N GLY A 323 -1.20 30.42 -7.67
CA GLY A 323 0.04 30.35 -8.44
C GLY A 323 -0.24 29.62 -9.75
N GLN A 324 -0.04 30.31 -10.88
CA GLN A 324 0.04 29.65 -12.17
C GLN A 324 1.26 28.72 -12.17
N ASN A 325 1.05 27.43 -12.00
CA ASN A 325 2.13 26.44 -12.09
C ASN A 325 2.28 26.03 -13.56
N GLN A 326 3.40 26.44 -14.16
CA GLN A 326 3.92 25.86 -15.40
C GLN A 326 4.36 24.42 -15.09
N GLU A 327 4.11 23.50 -16.03
CA GLU A 327 4.69 22.15 -16.00
C GLU A 327 6.21 22.27 -15.93
N SER A 328 6.82 21.84 -14.82
CA SER A 328 8.28 21.72 -14.75
C SER A 328 8.72 20.63 -15.71
N GLU A 329 9.79 20.88 -16.46
CA GLU A 329 10.51 19.89 -17.28
C GLU A 329 11.13 18.82 -16.35
N MET A 330 10.30 17.89 -15.85
CA MET A 330 10.81 16.59 -15.38
C MET A 330 11.19 15.77 -16.61
N ASP A 331 12.15 14.85 -16.46
CA ASP A 331 12.50 13.91 -17.51
C ASP A 331 11.23 13.26 -18.10
N PRO A 332 11.17 13.06 -19.43
CA PRO A 332 9.99 12.50 -20.07
C PRO A 332 9.65 11.16 -19.41
N PRO A 333 8.37 10.94 -19.04
CA PRO A 333 7.98 9.74 -18.30
C PRO A 333 8.38 8.50 -19.10
N ARG A 334 9.12 7.60 -18.45
CA ARG A 334 9.59 6.36 -19.08
C ARG A 334 8.39 5.43 -19.26
N ILE A 335 8.08 5.08 -20.50
CA ILE A 335 7.06 4.09 -20.83
C ILE A 335 7.68 2.70 -20.66
N VAL A 336 7.24 1.95 -19.64
CA VAL A 336 7.69 0.58 -19.42
C VAL A 336 6.50 -0.38 -19.57
N PRO A 337 6.55 -1.34 -20.51
CA PRO A 337 5.61 -2.46 -20.52
C PRO A 337 5.76 -3.27 -19.23
N ILE A 338 4.65 -3.54 -18.53
CA ILE A 338 4.71 -4.23 -17.23
C ILE A 338 5.34 -5.63 -17.31
N ASP A 339 5.26 -6.30 -18.46
CA ASP A 339 5.85 -7.63 -18.65
C ASP A 339 7.40 -7.61 -18.78
N GLU A 340 8.02 -6.43 -18.82
CA GLU A 340 9.49 -6.25 -18.88
C GLU A 340 10.16 -5.96 -17.52
N ILE A 341 9.44 -5.99 -16.38
CA ILE A 341 9.96 -5.55 -15.06
C ILE A 341 11.01 -6.54 -14.45
N LEU A 342 11.24 -7.70 -15.06
CA LEU A 342 12.32 -8.62 -14.70
C LEU A 342 13.18 -8.92 -15.92
N THR A 343 14.17 -8.08 -16.19
CA THR A 343 15.17 -8.37 -17.24
C THR A 343 16.36 -9.07 -16.60
N ASN A 344 16.49 -10.39 -16.70
CA ASN A 344 17.76 -11.09 -16.38
C ASN A 344 18.49 -11.58 -17.64
N ASP A 345 18.04 -11.14 -18.82
CA ASP A 345 18.55 -11.61 -20.11
C ASP A 345 19.59 -10.68 -20.75
N THR A 346 20.14 -9.71 -20.02
CA THR A 346 21.15 -8.78 -20.53
C THR A 346 22.57 -9.36 -20.46
N SER A 347 23.56 -8.56 -20.86
CA SER A 347 24.98 -8.93 -20.83
C SER A 347 25.53 -9.07 -19.40
N VAL A 348 24.82 -8.56 -18.39
CA VAL A 348 25.13 -8.78 -16.97
C VAL A 348 23.92 -9.41 -16.32
N ARG A 349 24.05 -10.66 -15.87
CA ARG A 349 22.97 -11.42 -15.22
C ARG A 349 23.22 -11.54 -13.73
N ILE A 350 22.15 -11.54 -12.94
CA ILE A 350 22.22 -12.00 -11.55
C ILE A 350 21.96 -13.50 -11.60
N VAL A 351 22.93 -14.30 -11.17
CA VAL A 351 22.85 -15.77 -11.28
C VAL A 351 22.58 -16.45 -9.96
N ARG A 352 23.10 -15.91 -8.86
CA ARG A 352 22.87 -16.47 -7.52
C ARG A 352 22.82 -15.39 -6.46
N ALA A 353 22.12 -15.66 -5.36
CA ALA A 353 22.17 -14.82 -4.17
C ALA A 353 22.01 -15.64 -2.88
N LEU A 354 22.54 -15.12 -1.77
CA LEU A 354 22.30 -15.62 -0.42
C LEU A 354 21.69 -14.50 0.44
N PRO A 355 20.36 -14.34 0.43
CA PRO A 355 19.68 -13.32 1.23
C PRO A 355 19.65 -13.63 2.72
N ASN A 356 19.64 -14.90 3.12
CA ASN A 356 19.51 -15.30 4.53
C ASN A 356 20.63 -16.26 4.95
N PRO A 357 21.84 -15.75 5.29
CA PRO A 357 22.96 -16.60 5.72
C PRO A 357 22.65 -17.39 7.00
N ALA A 358 23.24 -18.58 7.15
CA ALA A 358 23.07 -19.37 8.36
C ALA A 358 23.79 -18.74 9.58
N GLY A 359 23.11 -18.72 10.74
CA GLY A 359 23.65 -18.23 12.02
C GLY A 359 23.26 -16.80 12.39
N LYS A 360 23.81 -16.29 13.50
CA LYS A 360 23.61 -14.90 13.96
C LYS A 360 24.76 -14.03 13.48
N ASP A 361 24.69 -13.44 12.28
CA ASP A 361 25.59 -12.35 11.88
C ASP A 361 24.96 -11.45 10.82
N LYS A 362 25.09 -10.13 10.99
CA LYS A 362 24.81 -9.10 9.97
C LYS A 362 26.00 -9.05 9.00
N GLY A 363 25.75 -8.96 7.68
CA GLY A 363 26.80 -8.70 6.67
C GLY A 363 27.40 -9.91 5.94
N LYS A 364 26.75 -11.07 5.96
CA LYS A 364 27.16 -12.28 5.19
C LYS A 364 26.34 -12.50 3.91
N GLU A 365 25.49 -11.53 3.57
CA GLU A 365 24.66 -11.54 2.37
C GLU A 365 25.52 -11.28 1.14
N TRP A 366 25.18 -11.93 0.03
CA TRP A 366 25.90 -11.72 -1.21
C TRP A 366 25.03 -12.00 -2.43
N VAL A 367 25.45 -11.40 -3.54
CA VAL A 367 24.89 -11.58 -4.88
C VAL A 367 26.03 -11.96 -5.82
N GLU A 368 25.77 -12.86 -6.75
CA GLU A 368 26.70 -13.20 -7.83
C GLU A 368 26.17 -12.70 -9.17
N LEU A 369 27.03 -11.97 -9.87
CA LEU A 369 26.78 -11.46 -11.21
C LEU A 369 27.61 -12.24 -12.22
N GLN A 370 27.02 -12.52 -13.38
CA GLN A 370 27.70 -13.10 -14.52
C GLN A 370 27.76 -12.10 -15.67
N ASN A 371 28.93 -11.94 -16.28
CA ASN A 371 29.04 -11.29 -17.58
C ASN A 371 28.84 -12.35 -18.68
N THR A 372 27.77 -12.24 -19.45
CA THR A 372 27.45 -13.16 -20.56
C THR A 372 27.95 -12.65 -21.92
N GLY A 373 28.52 -11.45 -21.95
CA GLY A 373 29.14 -10.87 -23.14
C GLY A 373 30.56 -11.39 -23.39
N ASP A 374 31.12 -10.95 -24.52
CA ASP A 374 32.47 -11.24 -25.00
C ASP A 374 33.52 -10.17 -24.65
N GLU A 375 33.08 -9.05 -24.07
CA GLU A 375 33.95 -7.95 -23.62
C GLU A 375 33.98 -7.81 -22.08
N ALA A 376 35.09 -7.30 -21.56
CA ALA A 376 35.24 -7.03 -20.12
C ALA A 376 34.46 -5.77 -19.70
N ILE A 377 33.70 -5.86 -18.61
CA ILE A 377 32.84 -4.78 -18.12
C ILE A 377 33.49 -4.10 -16.90
N ASN A 378 33.70 -2.78 -16.98
CA ASN A 378 34.15 -1.98 -15.85
C ASN A 378 32.95 -1.55 -15.00
N LEU A 379 32.94 -1.95 -13.72
CA LEU A 379 31.84 -1.68 -12.78
C LEU A 379 32.00 -0.37 -12.02
N THR A 380 32.95 0.49 -12.39
CA THR A 380 33.11 1.80 -11.76
C THR A 380 31.83 2.62 -11.93
N GLY A 381 31.23 3.02 -10.81
CA GLY A 381 29.96 3.77 -10.77
C GLY A 381 28.70 2.91 -10.90
N TRP A 382 28.82 1.60 -11.08
CA TRP A 382 27.67 0.69 -11.05
C TRP A 382 27.23 0.41 -9.62
N GLN A 383 25.96 0.06 -9.44
CA GLN A 383 25.41 -0.31 -8.14
C GLN A 383 24.40 -1.45 -8.23
N MET A 384 24.32 -2.24 -7.17
CA MET A 384 23.16 -3.07 -6.88
C MET A 384 22.22 -2.31 -5.96
N GLU A 385 20.93 -2.49 -6.12
CA GLU A 385 19.91 -1.90 -5.27
C GLU A 385 18.98 -3.00 -4.77
N ASP A 386 18.49 -2.82 -3.55
CA ASP A 386 17.39 -3.63 -3.06
C ASP A 386 16.05 -3.11 -3.58
N ARG A 387 14.98 -3.77 -3.13
CA ARG A 387 13.61 -3.46 -3.50
C ARG A 387 13.19 -1.99 -3.31
N ILE A 388 13.77 -1.27 -2.36
CA ILE A 388 13.40 0.13 -2.08
C ILE A 388 14.46 1.11 -2.61
N GLY A 389 15.36 0.66 -3.48
CA GLY A 389 16.37 1.50 -4.11
C GLY A 389 17.57 1.81 -3.22
N ARG A 390 17.77 1.10 -2.09
CA ARG A 390 18.96 1.32 -1.27
C ARG A 390 20.19 0.72 -1.95
N PRO A 391 21.26 1.51 -2.15
CA PRO A 391 22.37 1.09 -3.00
C PRO A 391 23.43 0.26 -2.27
N GLN A 392 24.13 -0.55 -3.07
CA GLN A 392 25.38 -1.23 -2.79
C GLN A 392 26.29 -1.01 -3.99
N ALA A 393 27.29 -0.15 -3.84
CA ALA A 393 28.25 0.13 -4.91
C ALA A 393 28.98 -1.16 -5.35
N LEU A 394 29.15 -1.30 -6.66
CA LEU A 394 29.96 -2.33 -7.29
C LEU A 394 31.35 -1.77 -7.61
N SER A 395 32.34 -2.65 -7.72
CA SER A 395 33.70 -2.24 -8.08
C SER A 395 34.47 -3.34 -8.80
N GLY A 396 35.52 -2.92 -9.52
CA GLY A 396 36.39 -3.77 -10.30
C GLY A 396 35.86 -4.08 -11.70
N THR A 397 36.37 -5.15 -12.29
CA THR A 397 36.03 -5.60 -13.64
C THR A 397 35.37 -6.98 -13.58
N LEU A 398 34.40 -7.20 -14.47
CA LEU A 398 33.79 -8.49 -14.78
C LEU A 398 34.28 -8.94 -16.17
N GLN A 399 35.16 -9.93 -16.22
CA GLN A 399 35.68 -10.50 -17.46
C GLN A 399 34.60 -11.28 -18.24
N PRO A 400 34.77 -11.50 -19.55
CA PRO A 400 33.83 -12.31 -20.34
C PRO A 400 33.58 -13.68 -19.70
N ASN A 401 32.32 -14.07 -19.56
CA ASN A 401 31.86 -15.31 -18.91
C ASN A 401 32.22 -15.45 -17.41
N GLU A 402 32.79 -14.43 -16.78
CA GLU A 402 33.11 -14.46 -15.35
C GLU A 402 31.84 -14.40 -14.51
N VAL A 403 31.78 -15.27 -13.48
CA VAL A 403 30.82 -15.15 -12.38
C VAL A 403 31.58 -14.61 -11.17
N LYS A 404 31.13 -13.47 -10.65
CA LYS A 404 31.78 -12.78 -9.54
C LYS A 404 30.82 -12.49 -8.41
N ARG A 405 31.27 -12.73 -7.17
CA ARG A 405 30.50 -12.49 -5.94
C ARG A 405 30.74 -11.10 -5.38
N PHE A 406 29.65 -10.45 -4.98
CA PHE A 406 29.61 -9.16 -4.32
C PHE A 406 28.91 -9.30 -2.97
N THR A 407 29.59 -8.92 -1.90
CA THR A 407 29.02 -8.89 -0.56
C THR A 407 28.13 -7.66 -0.39
N VAL A 408 26.96 -7.83 0.21
CA VAL A 408 26.05 -6.74 0.55
C VAL A 408 26.41 -6.21 1.93
N SER A 409 26.88 -4.96 1.96
CA SER A 409 27.28 -4.26 3.18
C SER A 409 26.08 -3.50 3.76
N ARG A 410 25.58 -3.97 4.91
CA ARG A 410 24.54 -3.28 5.68
C ARG A 410 25.13 -2.18 6.57
N SER A 411 26.00 -1.35 5.99
CA SER A 411 26.81 -0.37 6.73
C SER A 411 25.97 0.74 7.37
N THR A 412 24.85 1.10 6.74
CA THR A 412 23.87 2.07 7.23
C THR A 412 22.45 1.57 6.99
N PRO A 413 21.42 2.13 7.65
CA PRO A 413 20.02 1.84 7.34
C PRO A 413 19.65 2.07 5.87
N ASP A 414 20.36 2.98 5.20
CA ASP A 414 20.17 3.37 3.79
C ASP A 414 21.01 2.53 2.81
N SER A 415 21.87 1.63 3.30
CA SER A 415 22.60 0.68 2.45
C SER A 415 21.69 -0.47 2.05
N MET A 416 21.91 -1.08 0.88
CA MET A 416 21.16 -2.24 0.38
C MET A 416 20.94 -3.29 1.48
N GLN A 417 19.69 -3.76 1.65
CA GLN A 417 19.37 -4.85 2.55
C GLN A 417 18.58 -5.95 1.85
N MET A 418 19.00 -7.19 2.05
CA MET A 418 18.30 -8.35 1.52
C MET A 418 17.35 -8.91 2.58
N SER A 419 16.04 -8.80 2.36
CA SER A 419 15.03 -9.35 3.28
C SER A 419 14.97 -10.87 3.19
N ASN A 420 14.67 -11.54 4.30
CA ASN A 420 14.47 -12.99 4.37
C ASN A 420 13.09 -13.43 3.84
N LYS A 421 12.12 -12.51 3.69
CA LYS A 421 10.75 -12.83 3.28
C LYS A 421 10.59 -12.84 1.76
N SER A 422 11.21 -11.89 1.07
CA SER A 422 11.23 -11.71 -0.38
C SER A 422 12.08 -10.48 -0.68
N GLY A 423 12.57 -10.33 -1.91
CA GLY A 423 13.29 -9.12 -2.31
C GLY A 423 13.48 -8.99 -3.82
N LEU A 424 13.92 -7.80 -4.23
CA LEU A 424 14.49 -7.54 -5.54
C LEU A 424 15.97 -7.26 -5.38
N ILE A 425 16.71 -7.66 -6.40
CA ILE A 425 18.09 -7.25 -6.62
C ILE A 425 18.11 -6.64 -8.01
N THR A 426 18.41 -5.35 -8.07
CA THR A 426 18.51 -4.61 -9.32
C THR A 426 19.94 -4.15 -9.51
N VAL A 427 20.51 -4.31 -10.72
CA VAL A 427 21.82 -3.76 -11.09
C VAL A 427 21.59 -2.55 -11.98
N ARG A 428 22.21 -1.42 -11.63
CA ARG A 428 22.20 -0.19 -12.42
C ARG A 428 23.61 0.20 -12.87
N ASP A 429 23.69 0.78 -14.06
CA ASP A 429 24.91 1.40 -14.57
C ASP A 429 25.13 2.81 -13.98
N PRO A 430 26.24 3.51 -14.31
CA PRO A 430 26.55 4.82 -13.75
C PRO A 430 25.58 5.95 -14.18
N ASN A 431 24.74 5.69 -15.18
CA ASN A 431 23.69 6.61 -15.63
C ASN A 431 22.32 6.25 -15.03
N SER A 432 22.30 5.43 -13.96
CA SER A 432 21.10 4.90 -13.31
C SER A 432 20.22 4.02 -14.21
N LYS A 433 20.74 3.57 -15.36
CA LYS A 433 20.01 2.68 -16.25
C LYS A 433 19.98 1.28 -15.63
N GLU A 434 18.78 0.72 -15.55
CA GLU A 434 18.59 -0.67 -15.13
C GLU A 434 19.19 -1.64 -16.14
N ILE A 435 20.07 -2.51 -15.68
CA ILE A 435 20.75 -3.53 -16.49
C ILE A 435 20.14 -4.90 -16.26
N THR A 436 19.92 -5.29 -15.01
CA THR A 436 19.23 -6.54 -14.69
C THR A 436 18.47 -6.43 -13.39
N THR A 437 17.36 -7.16 -13.30
CA THR A 437 16.57 -7.26 -12.08
C THR A 437 16.07 -8.69 -11.90
N VAL A 438 16.31 -9.25 -10.72
CA VAL A 438 15.74 -10.54 -10.31
C VAL A 438 14.93 -10.40 -9.03
N ARG A 439 13.86 -11.19 -8.94
CA ARG A 439 13.04 -11.34 -7.74
C ARG A 439 13.37 -12.66 -7.07
N TYR A 440 13.44 -12.64 -5.75
CA TYR A 440 13.44 -13.85 -4.94
C TYR A 440 12.29 -13.84 -3.92
N SER A 441 11.75 -15.03 -3.65
CA SER A 441 10.72 -15.27 -2.65
C SER A 441 11.35 -15.58 -1.29
N ARG A 442 10.63 -16.25 -0.37
CA ARG A 442 11.12 -16.50 0.99
C ARG A 442 12.47 -17.22 0.98
N ALA A 443 13.47 -16.59 1.60
CA ALA A 443 14.82 -17.12 1.69
C ALA A 443 14.98 -17.93 2.99
N SER A 444 15.07 -19.25 2.83
CA SER A 444 15.41 -20.15 3.94
C SER A 444 16.84 -19.92 4.42
N SER A 445 17.07 -20.13 5.71
CA SER A 445 18.38 -19.94 6.33
C SER A 445 19.44 -20.83 5.68
N GLY A 446 20.52 -20.20 5.21
CA GLY A 446 21.63 -20.85 4.51
C GLY A 446 21.35 -21.24 3.05
N THR A 447 20.18 -20.92 2.50
CA THR A 447 19.80 -21.35 1.14
C THR A 447 20.28 -20.35 0.09
N ILE A 448 21.05 -20.85 -0.88
CA ILE A 448 21.42 -20.11 -2.10
C ILE A 448 20.25 -20.18 -3.07
N ILE A 449 19.87 -19.02 -3.59
CA ILE A 449 18.84 -18.88 -4.62
C ILE A 449 19.54 -18.77 -5.96
N GLU A 450 19.12 -19.58 -6.92
CA GLU A 450 19.61 -19.53 -8.30
C GLU A 450 18.55 -18.86 -9.18
N PHE A 451 19.01 -18.02 -10.10
CA PHE A 451 18.17 -17.28 -11.02
C PHE A 451 18.48 -17.72 -12.45
N ALA A 452 17.43 -17.90 -13.25
CA ALA A 452 17.52 -18.33 -14.64
C ALA A 452 17.97 -17.21 -15.58
#